data_AF-A0A955N882-F1
#
_entry.id   AF-A0A955N882-F1
#
_cell.length_a   1.000
_cell.length_b   1.000
_cell.length_c   1.000
_cell.angle_alpha   90.00
_cell.angle_beta   90.00
_cell.angle_gamma   90.00
#
_symmetry.space_group_name_H-M   'P 1'
#
loop_
_entity.id
_entity.type
_entity.pdbx_description
1 polymer ?
#
loop_
_entity_poly.entity_id
_entity_poly.type
_entity_poly.pdbx_seq_one_letter_code
_entity_poly.pdbx_strand_id
1 'polypeptide(L)'
;MVVIILYFIAGLWMADGVALLVAPERMIATLRQSLIVAPGFIKWGGVAALLGLVLLLGTQGIPYQPLWIIVGLSMVAKGIFLYAGSDRWRLRIVKWFLERELVDYRIWGLGLCALSVLLLDALGWGKAP
;
A
#
# COMPACT_ATOMS: atom_id res chain seq x y z
N MET A 1 6.56 -13.71 14.86
CA MET A 1 6.58 -13.71 13.38
C MET A 1 5.65 -12.65 12.79
N VAL A 2 4.35 -12.64 13.11
CA VAL A 2 3.39 -11.65 12.58
C VAL A 2 3.77 -10.19 12.88
N VAL A 3 4.22 -9.90 14.10
CA VAL A 3 4.70 -8.56 14.50
C VAL A 3 5.83 -8.04 13.60
N ILE A 4 6.79 -8.88 13.23
CA ILE A 4 7.89 -8.50 12.32
C ILE A 4 7.34 -8.10 10.94
N ILE A 5 6.33 -8.82 10.45
CA ILE A 5 5.67 -8.51 9.18
C ILE A 5 4.93 -7.17 9.27
N LEU A 6 4.30 -6.84 10.40
CA LEU A 6 3.65 -5.54 10.60
C LEU A 6 4.66 -4.38 10.59
N TYR A 7 5.83 -4.56 11.23
CA TYR A 7 6.94 -3.60 11.12
C TYR A 7 7.43 -3.44 9.67
N PHE A 8 7.50 -4.54 8.93
CA PHE A 8 7.88 -4.51 7.51
C PHE A 8 6.83 -3.78 6.66
N ILE A 9 5.53 -4.01 6.89
CA ILE A 9 4.44 -3.28 6.24
C ILE A 9 4.53 -1.78 6.53
N ALA A 10 4.77 -1.40 7.79
CA ALA A 10 4.98 0.00 8.16
C ALA A 10 6.17 0.62 7.41
N GLY A 11 7.29 -0.11 7.32
CA GLY A 11 8.47 0.33 6.56
C GLY A 11 8.20 0.52 5.08
N LEU A 12 7.47 -0.40 4.44
CA LEU A 12 7.05 -0.27 3.04
C LEU A 12 6.16 0.96 2.83
N TRP A 13 5.16 1.17 3.68
CA TRP A 13 4.30 2.35 3.59
C TRP A 13 5.08 3.65 3.78
N MET A 14 6.08 3.67 4.67
CA MET A 14 6.94 4.84 4.84
C MET A 14 7.78 5.10 3.58
N ALA A 15 8.42 4.07 3.03
CA ALA A 15 9.25 4.20 1.84
C ALA A 15 8.43 4.69 0.63
N ASP A 16 7.26 4.07 0.39
CA ASP A 16 6.34 4.47 -0.68
C ASP A 16 5.78 5.88 -0.44
N GLY A 17 5.42 6.20 0.80
CA GLY A 17 4.91 7.51 1.18
C GLY A 17 5.93 8.62 0.93
N VAL A 18 7.17 8.45 1.39
CA VAL A 18 8.28 9.39 1.16
C VAL A 18 8.60 9.52 -0.33
N ALA A 19 8.62 8.41 -1.08
CA ALA A 19 8.86 8.44 -2.52
C ALA A 19 7.81 9.29 -3.26
N LEU A 20 6.53 9.16 -2.90
CA LEU A 20 5.43 9.94 -3.48
C LEU A 20 5.47 11.42 -3.07
N LEU A 21 6.03 11.76 -1.91
CA LEU A 21 6.19 13.14 -1.48
C LEU A 21 7.35 13.84 -2.19
N VAL A 22 8.51 13.17 -2.24
CA VAL A 22 9.77 13.75 -2.72
C VAL A 22 9.83 13.76 -4.25
N ALA A 23 9.45 12.65 -4.90
CA ALA A 23 9.62 12.49 -6.34
C ALA A 23 8.43 11.73 -6.97
N PRO A 24 7.20 12.28 -6.88
CA PRO A 24 6.01 11.63 -7.45
C PRO A 24 6.16 11.34 -8.94
N GLU A 25 6.75 12.28 -9.70
CA GLU A 25 6.98 12.11 -11.14
C GLU A 25 7.86 10.90 -11.47
N ARG A 26 8.96 10.72 -10.73
CA ARG A 26 9.87 9.59 -10.94
C ARG A 26 9.21 8.27 -10.56
N MET A 27 8.45 8.26 -9.47
CA MET A 27 7.70 7.08 -9.02
C MET A 27 6.67 6.65 -10.07
N ILE A 28 5.89 7.59 -10.62
CA ILE A 28 4.89 7.33 -11.66
C ILE A 28 5.55 6.88 -12.96
N ALA A 29 6.64 7.53 -13.37
CA ALA A 29 7.39 7.15 -14.57
C ALA A 29 7.96 5.73 -14.46
N THR A 30 8.53 5.38 -13.31
CA THR A 30 9.04 4.04 -13.02
C THR A 30 7.92 3.01 -13.03
N LEU A 31 6.79 3.32 -12.39
CA LEU A 31 5.61 2.45 -12.39
C LEU A 31 5.10 2.20 -13.81
N ARG A 32 5.01 3.26 -14.63
CA ARG A 32 4.60 3.17 -16.04
C ARG A 32 5.57 2.30 -16.85
N GLN A 33 6.88 2.50 -16.69
CA GLN A 33 7.88 1.68 -17.38
C GLN A 33 7.80 0.22 -16.97
N SER A 34 7.70 -0.08 -15.67
CA SER A 34 7.55 -1.44 -15.15
C SER A 34 6.30 -2.14 -15.68
N LEU A 35 5.18 -1.42 -15.82
CA LEU A 35 3.95 -1.94 -16.41
C LEU A 35 4.08 -2.26 -17.90
N ILE A 36 4.86 -1.47 -18.65
CA ILE A 36 5.12 -1.70 -20.08
C ILE A 36 6.05 -2.91 -20.26
N VAL A 37 7.10 -3.00 -19.45
CA VAL A 37 8.13 -4.05 -19.57
C VAL A 37 7.62 -5.39 -19.04
N ALA A 38 6.84 -5.38 -17.96
CA ALA A 38 6.31 -6.59 -17.34
C ALA A 38 4.82 -6.42 -17.01
N PRO A 39 3.89 -6.74 -17.93
CA PRO A 39 2.46 -6.74 -17.65
C PRO A 39 2.07 -7.68 -16.49
N GLY A 40 2.90 -8.71 -16.27
CA GLY A 40 2.81 -9.63 -15.13
C GLY A 40 3.08 -8.97 -13.77
N PHE A 41 3.68 -7.78 -13.72
CA PHE A 41 3.87 -7.02 -12.49
C PHE A 41 2.53 -6.73 -11.78
N ILE A 42 1.43 -6.61 -12.53
CA ILE A 42 0.10 -6.41 -11.95
C ILE A 42 -0.35 -7.63 -11.12
N LYS A 43 0.14 -8.84 -11.43
CA LYS A 43 -0.16 -10.06 -10.65
C LYS A 43 0.49 -10.05 -9.27
N TRP A 44 1.50 -9.20 -9.03
CA TRP A 44 2.02 -8.94 -7.68
C TRP A 44 0.99 -8.29 -6.75
N GLY A 45 -0.16 -7.84 -7.28
CA GLY A 45 -1.33 -7.52 -6.46
C GLY A 45 -1.73 -8.64 -5.48
N GLY A 46 -1.47 -9.91 -5.82
CA GLY A 46 -1.67 -11.04 -4.90
C GLY A 46 -0.83 -10.94 -3.62
N VAL A 47 0.39 -10.40 -3.70
CA VAL A 47 1.24 -10.15 -2.52
C VAL A 47 0.62 -9.06 -1.65
N ALA A 48 0.09 -8.00 -2.27
CA ALA A 48 -0.62 -6.95 -1.53
C ALA A 48 -1.87 -7.49 -0.82
N ALA A 49 -2.60 -8.42 -1.44
CA ALA A 49 -3.74 -9.08 -0.80
C ALA A 49 -3.30 -9.93 0.41
N LEU A 50 -2.20 -10.68 0.27
CA LEU A 50 -1.65 -11.48 1.36
C LEU A 50 -1.20 -10.59 2.53
N LEU A 51 -0.51 -9.48 2.25
CA LEU A 51 -0.12 -8.50 3.27
C LEU A 51 -1.34 -7.86 3.94
N GLY A 52 -2.41 -7.59 3.19
CA GLY A 52 -3.68 -7.09 3.73
C GLY A 52 -4.35 -8.09 4.69
N LEU A 53 -4.32 -9.38 4.39
CA LEU A 53 -4.80 -10.43 5.31
C LEU A 53 -3.95 -10.51 6.58
N VAL A 54 -2.62 -10.43 6.44
CA VAL A 54 -1.72 -10.39 7.59
C VAL A 54 -1.98 -9.15 8.44
N LEU A 55 -2.27 -8.00 7.83
CA LEU A 55 -2.67 -6.80 8.56
C LEU A 55 -3.95 -7.04 9.36
N LEU A 56 -5.03 -7.53 8.73
CA LEU A 56 -6.31 -7.77 9.39
C LEU A 56 -6.23 -8.73 10.58
N LEU A 57 -5.45 -9.80 10.44
CA LEU A 57 -5.28 -10.79 11.50
C LEU A 57 -4.25 -10.35 12.54
N GLY A 58 -3.20 -9.64 12.10
CA GLY A 58 -2.07 -9.23 12.93
C GLY A 58 -2.35 -8.02 13.80
N THR A 59 -3.31 -7.16 13.43
CA THR A 59 -3.67 -5.99 14.23
C THR A 59 -4.75 -6.29 15.27
N GLN A 60 -5.23 -7.53 15.43
CA GLN A 60 -6.21 -7.87 16.46
C GLN A 60 -5.66 -7.55 17.86
N GLY A 61 -6.36 -6.66 18.58
CA GLY A 61 -5.97 -6.22 19.93
C GLY A 61 -5.04 -5.01 20.00
N ILE A 62 -4.64 -4.38 18.89
CA ILE A 62 -3.89 -3.10 18.92
C ILE A 62 -4.82 -1.88 18.70
N PRO A 63 -4.43 -0.66 19.12
CA PRO A 63 -5.23 0.56 18.92
C PRO A 63 -5.57 0.85 17.46
N TYR A 64 -6.60 1.67 17.21
CA TYR A 64 -7.07 2.08 15.87
C TYR A 64 -7.67 0.95 15.02
N GLN A 65 -8.25 -0.07 15.64
CA GLN A 65 -8.86 -1.23 14.98
C GLN A 65 -9.71 -0.93 13.73
N PRO A 66 -10.69 -0.01 13.74
CA PRO A 66 -11.50 0.28 12.55
C PRO A 66 -10.66 0.74 11.35
N LEU A 67 -9.58 1.49 11.59
CA LEU A 67 -8.66 1.94 10.56
C LEU A 67 -7.97 0.74 9.90
N TRP A 68 -7.45 -0.19 10.69
CA TRP A 68 -6.77 -1.39 10.18
C TRP A 68 -7.71 -2.32 9.42
N ILE A 69 -8.97 -2.41 9.84
CA ILE A 69 -10.00 -3.14 9.13
C ILE A 69 -10.22 -2.53 7.74
N ILE A 70 -10.44 -1.21 7.66
CA ILE A 70 -10.69 -0.53 6.39
C ILE A 70 -9.46 -0.64 5.47
N VAL A 71 -8.27 -0.37 5.99
CA VAL A 71 -7.02 -0.43 5.21
C VAL A 71 -6.75 -1.86 4.74
N GLY A 72 -6.86 -2.84 5.63
CA GLY A 72 -6.64 -4.26 5.32
C GLY A 72 -7.64 -4.77 4.28
N LEU A 73 -8.93 -4.48 4.43
CA LEU A 73 -9.95 -4.82 3.43
C LEU A 73 -9.67 -4.14 2.09
N SER A 74 -9.23 -2.88 2.08
CA SER A 74 -8.89 -2.17 0.86
C SER A 74 -7.69 -2.81 0.13
N MET A 75 -6.67 -3.26 0.87
CA MET A 75 -5.52 -3.97 0.32
C MET A 75 -5.90 -5.33 -0.25
N VAL A 76 -6.73 -6.09 0.45
CA VAL A 76 -7.25 -7.39 -0.01
C VAL A 76 -8.08 -7.21 -1.29
N ALA A 77 -9.06 -6.30 -1.26
CA ALA A 77 -9.92 -6.04 -2.41
C ALA A 77 -9.11 -5.59 -3.64
N LYS A 78 -8.21 -4.60 -3.46
CA LYS A 78 -7.35 -4.12 -4.55
C LYS A 78 -6.41 -5.21 -5.05
N GLY A 79 -5.82 -5.99 -4.15
CA GLY A 79 -4.89 -7.06 -4.50
C GLY A 79 -5.56 -8.19 -5.28
N ILE A 80 -6.74 -8.65 -4.84
CA ILE A 80 -7.56 -9.64 -5.57
C ILE A 80 -7.98 -9.07 -6.92
N PHE A 81 -8.45 -7.83 -6.97
CA PHE A 81 -8.84 -7.18 -8.22
C PHE A 81 -7.68 -7.09 -9.22
N LEU A 82 -6.48 -6.75 -8.76
CA LEU A 82 -5.29 -6.70 -9.62
C LEU A 82 -4.78 -8.09 -10.01
N TYR A 83 -5.00 -9.11 -9.19
CA TYR A 83 -4.59 -10.49 -9.49
C TYR A 83 -5.54 -11.20 -10.47
N ALA A 84 -6.85 -11.16 -10.20
CA ALA A 84 -7.87 -11.95 -10.88
C ALA A 84 -8.86 -11.13 -11.72
N GLY A 85 -8.79 -9.79 -11.67
CA GLY A 85 -9.69 -8.93 -12.44
C GLY A 85 -9.46 -9.04 -13.95
N SER A 86 -10.52 -8.71 -14.71
CA SER A 86 -10.44 -8.62 -16.18
C SER A 86 -9.37 -7.64 -16.62
N ASP A 87 -8.52 -8.05 -17.57
CA ASP A 87 -7.42 -7.22 -18.09
C ASP A 87 -7.89 -5.85 -18.59
N ARG A 88 -9.07 -5.77 -19.21
CA ARG A 88 -9.65 -4.49 -19.70
C ARG A 88 -9.94 -3.50 -18.58
N TRP A 89 -10.50 -3.98 -17.47
CA TRP A 89 -10.83 -3.13 -16.31
C TRP A 89 -9.60 -2.76 -15.52
N ARG A 90 -8.66 -3.71 -15.35
CA ARG A 90 -7.36 -3.45 -14.71
C ARG A 90 -6.57 -2.38 -15.45
N LEU A 91 -6.45 -2.50 -16.77
CA LEU A 91 -5.75 -1.51 -17.60
C LEU A 91 -6.43 -0.13 -17.56
N ARG A 92 -7.78 -0.09 -17.56
CA ARG A 92 -8.53 1.17 -17.46
C ARG A 92 -8.26 1.89 -16.13
N ILE A 93 -8.29 1.16 -15.02
CA ILE A 93 -8.03 1.72 -13.68
C ILE A 93 -6.57 2.16 -13.54
N VAL A 94 -5.63 1.35 -14.03
CA VAL A 94 -4.20 1.70 -14.02
C VAL A 94 -3.95 2.96 -14.84
N LYS A 95 -4.57 3.08 -16.03
CA LYS A 95 -4.47 4.28 -16.87
C LYS A 95 -5.07 5.50 -16.17
N TRP A 96 -6.27 5.36 -15.60
CA TRP A 96 -6.91 6.43 -14.83
C TRP A 96 -6.05 6.90 -13.65
N PHE A 97 -5.40 5.97 -12.96
CA PHE A 97 -4.45 6.29 -11.89
C PHE A 97 -3.28 7.10 -12.45
N LEU A 98 -2.59 6.59 -13.48
CA LEU A 98 -1.41 7.23 -14.10
C LEU A 98 -1.68 8.60 -14.74
N GLU A 99 -2.93 9.00 -14.93
CA GLU A 99 -3.35 10.30 -15.48
C GLU A 99 -3.68 11.35 -14.40
N ARG A 100 -3.66 10.98 -13.10
CA ARG A 100 -3.91 11.92 -11.99
C ARG A 100 -2.84 13.00 -11.85
N GLU A 101 -3.22 14.12 -11.24
CA GLU A 101 -2.33 15.22 -10.92
C GLU A 101 -1.30 14.84 -9.84
N LEU A 102 -0.11 15.43 -9.90
CA LEU A 102 0.98 15.17 -8.96
C LEU A 102 0.62 15.52 -7.50
N VAL A 103 -0.30 16.46 -7.30
CA VAL A 103 -0.76 16.86 -5.96
C VAL A 103 -1.52 15.71 -5.28
N ASP A 104 -2.35 14.98 -6.01
CA ASP A 104 -3.08 13.80 -5.49
C ASP A 104 -2.11 12.74 -4.95
N TYR A 105 -1.01 12.53 -5.66
CA TYR A 105 0.02 11.58 -5.25
C TYR A 105 0.74 11.98 -3.98
N ARG A 106 1.00 13.28 -3.79
CA ARG A 106 1.58 13.78 -2.54
C ARG A 106 0.61 13.61 -1.37
N ILE A 107 -0.68 13.84 -1.57
CA ILE A 107 -1.71 13.60 -0.53
C ILE A 107 -1.73 12.11 -0.15
N TRP A 108 -1.67 11.22 -1.13
CA TRP A 108 -1.56 9.78 -0.86
C TRP A 108 -0.24 9.42 -0.17
N GLY A 109 0.86 10.07 -0.52
CA GLY A 109 2.15 9.94 0.15
C GLY A 109 2.06 10.32 1.63
N LEU A 110 1.43 11.46 1.95
CA LEU A 110 1.15 11.87 3.34
C LEU A 110 0.30 10.83 4.06
N GLY A 111 -0.74 10.31 3.41
CA GLY A 111 -1.59 9.25 3.95
C GLY A 111 -0.81 7.97 4.29
N LEU A 112 0.07 7.52 3.41
CA LEU A 112 0.91 6.34 3.64
C LEU A 112 1.92 6.57 4.77
N CYS A 113 2.55 7.74 4.82
CA CYS A 113 3.43 8.11 5.94
C CYS A 113 2.66 8.13 7.27
N ALA A 114 1.46 8.71 7.29
CA ALA A 114 0.62 8.73 8.49
C ALA A 114 0.22 7.32 8.93
N LEU A 115 -0.20 6.45 7.99
CA LEU A 115 -0.53 5.05 8.28
C LEU A 115 0.68 4.28 8.83
N SER A 116 1.87 4.51 8.28
CA SER A 116 3.11 3.92 8.78
C SER A 116 3.39 4.31 10.23
N VAL A 117 3.35 5.60 10.54
CA VAL A 117 3.58 6.11 11.90
C VAL A 117 2.53 5.57 12.88
N LEU A 118 1.25 5.59 12.50
CA LEU A 118 0.16 5.06 13.32
C LEU A 118 0.33 3.56 13.58
N LEU A 119 0.82 2.80 12.59
CA LEU A 119 1.04 1.37 12.76
C LEU A 119 2.22 1.12 13.71
N LEU A 120 3.31 1.89 13.57
CA LEU A 120 4.45 1.81 14.49
C LEU A 120 4.07 2.19 15.93
N ASP A 121 3.29 3.27 16.11
CA ASP A 121 2.79 3.65 17.44
C ASP A 121 1.87 2.58 18.04
N ALA A 122 0.97 2.00 17.24
CA ALA A 122 0.09 0.93 17.66
C ALA A 122 0.85 -0.37 18.04
N LEU A 123 2.03 -0.59 17.46
CA LEU A 123 2.95 -1.66 17.82
C LEU A 123 3.84 -1.35 19.04
N GLY A 124 3.74 -0.15 19.61
CA GLY A 124 4.54 0.29 20.75
C GLY A 124 5.97 0.70 20.39
N TRP A 125 6.24 1.01 19.12
CA TRP A 125 7.58 1.42 18.69
C TRP A 125 8.01 2.72 19.38
N GLY A 126 9.18 2.71 20.02
CA GLY A 126 9.73 3.87 20.74
C GLY A 126 9.21 4.05 22.17
N LYS A 127 8.29 3.20 22.65
CA LYS A 127 7.92 3.15 24.07
C LYS A 127 8.89 2.18 24.77
N ALA A 128 9.75 2.72 25.64
CA ALA A 128 10.60 1.92 26.52
C ALA A 128 9.71 1.06 27.46
N PRO A 129 10.18 -0.14 27.86
CA PRO A 129 9.42 -1.02 28.76
C PRO A 129 9.09 -0.38 30.11
#